data_AF-A0A9X4MWC9-F1
#
_entry.id   AF-A0A9X4MWC9-F1
#
_cell.length_a   1.000
_cell.length_b   1.000
_cell.length_c   1.000
_cell.angle_alpha   90.00
_cell.angle_beta   90.00
_cell.angle_gamma   90.00
#
_symmetry.space_group_name_H-M   'P 1'
#
loop_
_entity.id
_entity.type
_entity.pdbx_description
1 polymer ?
#
loop_
_entity_poly.entity_id
_entity_poly.type
_entity_poly.pdbx_seq_one_letter_code
_entity_poly.pdbx_strand_id
1 'polypeptide(L)' 'MIISNASELALAIVSSSSPELSIDDKIKLYKDSLEAIEIHNKPFIEDEKKKRAENSKALRRALGRGESIF' A
#
# COMPACT_ATOMS: atom_id res chain seq x y z
N MET A 1 7.83 -4.75 -3.56
CA MET A 1 8.22 -4.24 -2.23
C MET A 1 7.25 -3.12 -1.88
N ILE A 2 6.66 -3.14 -0.68
CA ILE A 2 5.77 -2.09 -0.21
C ILE A 2 6.59 -0.84 0.09
N ILE A 3 6.14 0.30 -0.41
CA ILE A 3 6.68 1.62 -0.07
C ILE A 3 5.93 2.13 1.15
N SER A 4 6.59 2.11 2.31
CA SER A 4 5.96 2.44 3.60
C SER A 4 5.85 3.94 3.86
N ASN A 5 6.74 4.75 3.28
CA ASN A 5 6.80 6.19 3.49
C ASN A 5 6.49 6.96 2.20
N ALA A 6 5.22 6.91 1.81
CA ALA A 6 4.76 7.47 0.53
C ALA A 6 5.00 8.98 0.43
N SER A 7 4.79 9.72 1.52
CA SER A 7 4.97 11.17 1.56
C SER A 7 6.43 11.58 1.42
N GLU A 8 7.36 10.91 2.12
CA GLU A 8 8.80 11.20 1.96
C GLU A 8 9.28 10.93 0.53
N LEU A 9 8.84 9.82 -0.08
CA LEU A 9 9.22 9.51 -1.45
C LEU A 9 8.63 10.52 -2.45
N ALA A 10 7.34 10.89 -2.30
CA ALA A 10 6.72 11.90 -3.15
C ALA A 10 7.40 13.27 -3.02
N LEU A 11 7.80 13.66 -1.81
CA LEU A 11 8.59 14.88 -1.58
C LEU A 11 9.98 14.80 -2.21
N ALA A 12 10.65 13.64 -2.14
CA ALA A 12 11.94 13.42 -2.78
C ALA A 12 11.82 13.53 -4.31
N ILE A 13 10.76 12.98 -4.91
CA ILE A 13 10.47 13.11 -6.35
C ILE A 13 10.32 14.58 -6.73
N VAL A 14 9.49 15.33 -6.01
CA VAL A 14 9.31 16.78 -6.23
C VAL A 14 10.62 17.54 -6.08
N SER A 15 11.42 17.20 -5.06
CA SER A 15 12.72 17.85 -4.80
C SER A 15 13.76 17.54 -5.88
N SER A 16 13.66 16.36 -6.52
CA SER A 16 14.52 15.94 -7.63
C SER A 16 14.05 16.43 -9.01
N SER A 17 12.85 17.01 -9.08
CA SER A 17 12.28 17.54 -10.32
C SER A 17 12.95 18.84 -10.75
N SER A 18 12.66 19.30 -11.97
CA SER A 18 13.25 20.54 -12.47
C SER A 18 12.90 21.73 -11.56
N PRO A 19 13.88 22.58 -11.20
CA PRO A 19 13.62 23.77 -10.39
C PRO A 19 12.69 24.75 -11.10
N GLU A 20 12.64 24.72 -12.43
CA GLU A 20 11.83 25.58 -13.30
C GLU A 20 10.34 25.22 -13.29
N LEU A 21 9.95 24.06 -12.75
CA LEU A 21 8.53 23.76 -12.59
C LEU A 21 7.84 24.82 -11.73
N SER A 22 6.65 25.23 -12.17
CA SER A 22 5.79 26.10 -11.39
C SER A 22 5.40 25.44 -10.06
N ILE A 23 4.93 26.24 -9.11
CA ILE A 23 4.43 25.72 -7.82
C ILE A 23 3.26 24.77 -8.07
N ASP A 24 2.35 25.13 -8.98
CA ASP A 24 1.18 24.30 -9.31
C ASP A 24 1.58 22.96 -9.92
N ASP A 25 2.58 22.94 -10.80
CA ASP A 25 3.11 21.70 -11.37
C ASP A 25 3.79 20.83 -10.31
N LYS A 26 4.51 21.43 -9.36
CA LYS A 26 5.10 20.69 -8.23
C LYS A 26 4.03 20.10 -7.30
N ILE A 27 2.94 20.82 -7.04
CA ILE A 27 1.79 20.32 -6.28
C ILE A 27 1.13 19.15 -7.01
N LYS A 28 0.96 19.27 -8.34
CA LYS A 28 0.42 18.18 -9.16
C LYS A 28 1.34 16.96 -9.13
N LEU A 29 2.64 17.15 -9.34
CA LEU A 29 3.64 16.08 -9.28
C LEU A 29 3.63 15.35 -7.93
N TYR A 30 3.48 16.08 -6.82
CA TYR A 30 3.34 15.49 -5.49
C TYR A 30 2.11 14.56 -5.40
N LYS A 31 0.94 15.04 -5.85
CA LYS A 31 -0.31 14.27 -5.82
C LYS A 31 -0.24 13.04 -6.72
N ASP A 32 0.25 13.22 -7.95
CA ASP A 32 0.42 12.14 -8.92
C ASP A 32 1.40 11.08 -8.38
N SER A 33 2.44 11.50 -7.67
CA SER A 33 3.38 10.59 -7.01
C SER A 33 2.74 9.78 -5.88
N LEU A 34 1.89 10.41 -5.05
CA LEU A 34 1.15 9.67 -4.00
C LEU A 34 0.22 8.62 -4.61
N GLU A 35 -0.55 9.00 -5.64
CA GLU A 35 -1.44 8.08 -6.33
C GLU A 35 -0.67 6.90 -6.96
N ALA A 36 0.46 7.18 -7.61
CA ALA A 36 1.30 6.13 -8.18
C ALA A 36 1.84 5.15 -7.12
N ILE A 37 2.24 5.66 -5.94
CA ILE A 37 2.71 4.83 -4.82
C ILE A 37 1.57 3.98 -4.27
N GLU A 38 0.37 4.52 -4.13
CA GLU A 38 -0.81 3.77 -3.69
C GLU A 38 -1.15 2.64 -4.66
N ILE A 39 -1.18 2.92 -5.96
CA ILE A 39 -1.42 1.93 -7.02
C ILE A 39 -0.37 0.82 -6.95
N HIS A 40 0.92 1.18 -6.81
CA HIS A 40 2.01 0.22 -6.68
C HIS A 40 1.86 -0.66 -5.43
N ASN A 41 1.45 -0.10 -4.29
CA ASN A 41 1.32 -0.82 -3.03
C ASN A 41 0.08 -1.73 -2.97
N LYS A 42 -1.00 -1.37 -3.68
CA LYS A 42 -2.28 -2.07 -3.66
C LYS A 42 -2.20 -3.59 -3.82
N PRO A 43 -1.54 -4.16 -4.85
CA PRO A 43 -1.46 -5.62 -5.00
C PRO A 43 -0.77 -6.31 -3.81
N PHE A 44 0.27 -5.70 -3.25
CA PHE A 44 0.98 -6.28 -2.10
C PHE A 44 0.12 -6.28 -0.82
N ILE A 45 -0.65 -5.21 -0.60
CA ILE A 45 -1.58 -5.12 0.52
C ILE A 45 -2.71 -6.15 0.38
N GLU A 46 -3.24 -6.32 -0.83
CA GLU A 46 -4.28 -7.31 -1.11
C GLU A 46 -3.77 -8.75 -0.91
N ASP A 47 -2.56 -9.05 -1.35
CA ASP A 47 -1.92 -10.35 -1.13
C ASP A 47 -1.67 -10.62 0.35
N GLU A 48 -1.21 -9.63 1.12
CA GLU A 48 -1.10 -9.77 2.58
C GLU A 48 -2.46 -10.01 3.25
N LYS A 49 -3.50 -9.28 2.83
CA LYS A 49 -4.86 -9.47 3.36
C LYS A 49 -5.38 -10.88 3.07
N LYS A 50 -5.16 -11.41 1.86
CA LYS A 50 -5.53 -12.80 1.50
C LYS A 50 -4.79 -13.81 2.38
N LYS A 51 -3.46 -13.68 2.51
CA LYS A 51 -2.65 -14.57 3.37
C LYS A 51 -3.11 -14.53 4.83
N ARG A 52 -3.42 -13.34 5.38
CA ARG A 52 -3.95 -13.21 6.74
C ARG A 52 -5.32 -13.88 6.90
N ALA A 53 -6.20 -13.76 5.91
CA ALA A 53 -7.51 -14.42 5.92
C ALA A 53 -7.38 -15.96 5.84
N GLU A 54 -6.46 -16.48 5.03
CA GLU A 54 -6.17 -17.91 4.95
C GLU A 54 -5.58 -18.44 6.26
N ASN A 55 -4.62 -17.71 6.83
CA ASN A 55 -4.01 -18.07 8.12
C ASN A 55 -5.03 -18.05 9.26
N SER A 56 -5.94 -17.07 9.30
CA SER A 56 -7.00 -17.02 10.33
C SER A 56 -7.99 -18.18 10.17
N LYS A 57 -8.33 -18.57 8.93
CA LYS A 57 -9.16 -19.73 8.62
C LYS A 57 -8.49 -21.04 9.04
N ALA A 58 -7.20 -21.19 8.76
CA ALA A 58 -6.40 -22.34 9.18
C ALA A 58 -6.33 -22.43 10.72
N LEU A 59 -6.08 -21.32 11.41
CA LEU A 59 -6.08 -21.26 12.87
C LEU A 59 -7.43 -21.63 13.47
N ARG A 60 -8.55 -21.15 12.90
CA ARG A 60 -9.90 -21.50 13.36
C ARG A 60 -10.19 -22.99 13.24
N ARG A 61 -9.72 -23.63 12.17
CA ARG A 61 -9.82 -25.10 11.98
C ARG A 61 -8.97 -25.84 13.01
N ALA A 62 -7.72 -25.43 13.21
CA ALA A 62 -6.81 -26.06 14.17
C ALA A 62 -7.31 -25.98 15.63
N LEU A 63 -8.01 -24.90 15.98
CA LEU A 63 -8.59 -24.70 17.31
C LEU A 63 -9.92 -25.45 17.54
N GLY A 64 -10.38 -26.28 16.59
CA GLY A 64 -11.65 -27.03 16.71
C GLY A 64 -12.91 -26.15 16.72
N ARG A 65 -12.77 -24.83 16.55
CA ARG A 65 -13.90 -23.87 16.49
C ARG A 65 -14.52 -23.78 15.09
N GLY A 66 -14.16 -24.69 14.19
CA GLY A 66 -14.55 -24.70 12.78
C GLY A 66 -15.74 -25.60 12.45
N GLU A 67 -16.01 -26.63 13.26
CA GLU A 67 -17.11 -27.58 13.05
C GLU A 67 -17.79 -27.85 14.39
N SER A 68 -18.93 -27.21 14.61
CA SER A 68 -19.94 -27.80 15.50
C SER A 68 -20.48 -29.02 14.76
N ILE A 69 -20.18 -30.21 15.27
CA ILE A 69 -20.84 -31.47 14.88
C ILE A 69 -22.10 -31.72 15.73
N PHE A 70 -22.67 -30.65 16.30
CA PHE A 70 -23.98 -30.61 16.95
C PHE A 70 -24.81 -29.49 16.35
#